data_AF-A0A815W707-F1
#
_entry.id   AF-A0A815W707-F1
#
_cell.length_a   1.000
_cell.length_b   1.000
_cell.length_c   1.000
_cell.angle_alpha   90.00
_cell.angle_beta   90.00
_cell.angle_gamma   90.00
#
_symmetry.space_group_name_H-M   'P 1'
#
loop_
_entity.id
_entity.type
_entity.pdbx_description
1 polymer ?
#
loop_
_entity_poly.entity_id
_entity_poly.type
_entity_poly.pdbx_seq_one_letter_code
_entity_poly.pdbx_strand_id
1 'polypeptide(L)' 'MTSTSTFLEPVAIVGIACEFAGDIHSPNDLWHALDESRDVGSEIPRDRLDM' A
#
# COMPACT_ATOMS: atom_id res chain seq x y z
N MET A 1 30.60 25.34 -12.55
CA MET A 1 30.21 23.92 -12.61
C MET A 1 28.71 23.88 -12.72
N THR A 2 28.17 23.65 -13.92
CA THR A 2 26.71 23.64 -14.16
C THR A 2 26.25 22.19 -14.18
N SER A 3 25.43 21.80 -13.21
CA SER A 3 24.86 20.46 -13.15
C SER A 3 23.69 20.35 -14.12
N THR A 4 23.84 19.55 -15.17
CA THR A 4 22.75 19.22 -16.10
C THR A 4 21.79 18.27 -15.39
N SER A 5 20.62 18.77 -14.99
CA SER A 5 19.53 17.93 -14.51
C SER A 5 18.76 17.40 -15.72
N THR A 6 18.86 16.10 -15.97
CA THR A 6 17.87 15.39 -16.79
C THR A 6 16.58 15.36 -16.00
N PHE A 7 15.77 16.42 -16.10
CA PHE A 7 14.48 16.48 -15.42
C PHE A 7 13.56 15.46 -16.11
N LEU A 8 13.51 14.25 -15.56
CA LEU A 8 12.43 13.32 -15.81
C LEU A 8 11.12 14.03 -15.46
N GLU A 9 10.17 14.03 -16.38
CA GLU A 9 8.85 14.60 -16.13
C GLU A 9 8.20 13.86 -14.95
N PRO A 10 7.87 14.54 -13.85
CA PRO A 10 7.28 13.88 -12.69
C PRO A 10 5.90 13.31 -13.03
N VAL A 11 5.67 12.04 -12.70
CA VAL A 11 4.36 11.40 -12.85
C VAL A 11 3.54 11.63 -11.59
N ALA A 12 2.39 12.27 -11.73
CA ALA A 12 1.45 12.44 -10.62
C ALA A 12 0.62 11.18 -10.41
N ILE A 13 0.55 10.71 -9.16
CA ILE A 13 -0.44 9.71 -8.73
C ILE A 13 -1.74 10.46 -8.45
N VAL A 14 -2.70 10.33 -9.35
CA VAL A 14 -4.00 11.04 -9.26
C VAL A 14 -5.07 10.24 -8.51
N GLY A 15 -4.82 8.97 -8.23
CA GLY A 15 -5.72 8.11 -7.48
C GLY A 15 -5.12 6.72 -7.27
N ILE A 16 -5.56 6.06 -6.20
CA ILE A 16 -5.21 4.68 -5.86
C ILE A 16 -6.45 3.97 -5.30
N ALA A 17 -6.45 2.65 -5.38
CA ALA A 17 -7.41 1.77 -4.72
C ALA A 17 -6.64 0.60 -4.12
N CYS A 18 -7.15 0.01 -3.05
CA CYS A 18 -6.47 -1.08 -2.38
C CYS A 18 -7.44 -2.01 -1.66
N GLU A 19 -7.03 -3.26 -1.54
CA GLU A 19 -7.62 -4.25 -0.64
C GLU A 19 -6.45 -4.96 0.07
N PHE A 20 -6.42 -4.88 1.40
CA PHE A 20 -5.35 -5.43 2.22
C PHE A 20 -5.93 -6.22 3.41
N ALA A 21 -5.09 -7.08 3.98
CA ALA A 21 -5.41 -7.79 5.22
C ALA A 21 -5.73 -6.81 6.36
N GLY A 22 -6.51 -7.29 7.35
CA GLY A 22 -6.91 -6.46 8.49
C GLY A 22 -8.09 -5.53 8.20
N ASP A 23 -8.98 -5.92 7.28
CA ASP A 23 -10.22 -5.21 6.93
C ASP A 23 -9.99 -3.82 6.32
N ILE A 24 -8.98 -3.72 5.45
CA ILE A 24 -8.57 -2.47 4.80
C ILE A 24 -9.06 -2.48 3.34
N HIS A 25 -10.11 -1.72 3.06
CA HIS A 25 -10.78 -1.70 1.75
C HIS A 25 -10.67 -0.36 1.03
N SER A 26 -9.96 0.60 1.61
CA SER A 26 -9.78 1.93 1.03
C SER A 26 -8.42 2.54 1.39
N PRO A 27 -7.96 3.53 0.61
CA PRO A 27 -6.74 4.28 0.95
C PRO A 27 -6.81 4.97 2.31
N ASN A 28 -8.02 5.34 2.76
CA ASN A 28 -8.23 5.97 4.06
C ASN A 28 -8.03 4.95 5.20
N ASP A 29 -8.58 3.74 5.05
CA ASP A 29 -8.39 2.66 6.04
C ASP A 29 -6.92 2.27 6.14
N LEU A 30 -6.21 2.22 5.00
CA LEU A 30 -4.78 1.99 4.97
C LEU A 30 -4.02 3.06 5.76
N TRP A 31 -4.36 4.33 5.52
CA TRP A 31 -3.69 5.44 6.20
C TRP A 31 -3.89 5.40 7.72
N HIS A 32 -5.10 5.09 8.19
CA HIS A 32 -5.37 4.88 9.61
C HIS A 32 -4.56 3.70 10.18
N ALA A 33 -4.49 2.58 9.46
CA ALA A 33 -3.74 1.43 9.93
C ALA A 33 -2.23 1.68 10.06
N LEU A 34 -1.66 2.49 9.15
CA LEU A 34 -0.26 2.89 9.19
C LEU A 34 0.03 3.85 10.36
N ASP A 35 -0.85 4.84 10.57
CA ASP A 35 -0.74 5.79 11.69
C ASP A 35 -0.77 5.06 13.04
N GLU A 36 -1.67 4.07 13.17
CA GLU A 36 -1.79 3.22 14.36
C GLU A 36 -0.71 2.13 14.44
N SER A 37 0.14 1.95 13.42
CA SER A 37 1.12 0.86 13.31
C SER A 37 0.53 -0.53 13.57
N ARG A 38 -0.66 -0.79 13.01
CA ARG A 38 -1.41 -2.04 13.24
C ARG A 38 -0.68 -3.26 12.67
N ASP A 39 -0.55 -4.31 13.49
CA ASP A 39 -0.18 -5.64 13.02
C ASP A 39 -1.41 -6.36 12.46
N VAL A 40 -1.35 -6.73 11.18
CA VAL A 40 -2.43 -7.43 10.46
C VAL A 40 -2.01 -8.83 10.00
N GLY A 41 -0.84 -9.30 10.45
CA GLY A 41 -0.36 -10.65 10.17
C GLY A 41 -1.23 -11.71 10.86
N SER A 42 -1.63 -12.73 10.11
CA SER A 42 -2.32 -13.91 10.66
C SER A 42 -1.72 -15.20 10.09
N GLU A 43 -2.04 -16.33 10.72
CA GLU A 43 -1.80 -17.64 10.12
C GLU A 43 -2.54 -17.75 8.78
N ILE A 44 -1.99 -18.52 7.84
CA ILE A 44 -2.64 -18.78 6.55
C ILE A 44 -3.88 -19.64 6.81
N PRO A 45 -5.08 -19.23 6.35
CA PRO A 45 -6.27 -20.05 6.48
C PRO A 45 -6.10 -21.40 5.77
N ARG A 46 -6.45 -22.50 6.46
CA ARG A 46 -6.23 -23.88 5.98
C ARG A 46 -6.87 -24.12 4.61
N ASP A 47 -8.07 -23.58 4.41
CA ASP A 47 -8.85 -23.66 3.18
C ASP A 47 -8.18 -23.01 1.96
N ARG A 48 -7.19 -22.12 2.13
CA ARG A 48 -6.43 -21.56 1.00
C ARG A 48 -5.34 -22.50 0.48
N LEU A 49 -4.92 -23.46 1.29
CA LEU A 49 -3.81 -24.37 0.98
C LEU A 49 -4.28 -25.80 0.67
N ASP A 50 -5.55 -26.10 0.90
CA ASP A 50 -6.19 -27.37 0.54
C ASP A 50 -6.42 -27.43 -0.99
N MET A 51 -5.35 -27.67 -1.77
CA MET A 51 -5.36 -27.95 -3.22
C MET A 51 -4.84 -29.34 -3.54
#